data_AF-A0A936SUN7-F1
#
_entry.id   AF-A0A936SUN7-F1
#
_cell.length_a   1.000
_cell.length_b   1.000
_cell.length_c   1.000
_cell.angle_alpha   90.00
_cell.angle_beta   90.00
_cell.angle_gamma   90.00
#
_symmetry.space_group_name_H-M   'P 1'
#
loop_
_entity.id
_entity.type
_entity.pdbx_description
1 polymer ?
#
loop_
_entity_poly.entity_id
_entity_poly.type
_entity_poly.pdbx_seq_one_letter_code
_entity_poly.pdbx_strand_id
1 'polypeptide(L)'
;MEETTFTRGPARRPLQIGTDPLLQWSTGLQTRERRIYAGWLAEAGKHDEFDDAMSAAGFAQVTIKHGNGNFVTHWSIETATLFVLADGVQSIGEMKHTTERHGIAFGWRTIEGGRQQSVLRARAHLRELVELGFNLPVVITAKSTLTGDLITALMRQYDVLDAVDAFRKLDKRPPLQPPFYACSIPIGPGEEVARGSGGQTKEITPPVAKIPAPVTKDHLRAHWIRPEWVAAIEQQIAEVVRWSNVVSEQIEAGAMREAGTSYE
;
A
#
# COMPACT_ATOMS: atom_id res chain seq x y z
N MET A 1 -50.69 -12.89 28.00
CA MET A 1 -50.03 -12.39 26.78
C MET A 1 -49.73 -13.60 25.95
N GLU A 2 -50.34 -13.71 24.76
CA GLU A 2 -50.01 -14.80 23.83
C GLU A 2 -48.56 -14.65 23.36
N GLU A 3 -47.86 -15.77 23.19
CA GLU A 3 -46.46 -15.84 22.79
C GLU A 3 -46.32 -15.48 21.31
N THR A 4 -45.74 -14.32 21.02
CA THR A 4 -45.49 -13.89 19.65
C THR A 4 -44.31 -14.65 19.05
N THR A 5 -44.60 -15.57 18.14
CA THR A 5 -43.57 -16.27 17.32
C THR A 5 -43.15 -15.45 16.11
N PHE A 6 -41.83 -15.26 15.93
CA PHE A 6 -41.26 -14.56 14.78
C PHE A 6 -40.61 -15.54 13.79
N THR A 7 -40.89 -15.36 12.49
CA THR A 7 -40.36 -16.22 11.41
C THR A 7 -39.16 -15.63 10.66
N ARG A 8 -38.76 -14.38 10.98
CA ARG A 8 -37.69 -13.64 10.28
C ARG A 8 -36.54 -13.18 11.20
N GLY A 9 -36.32 -13.89 12.30
CA GLY A 9 -35.24 -13.63 13.24
C GLY A 9 -34.13 -14.70 13.20
N PRO A 10 -33.01 -14.46 13.89
CA PRO A 10 -32.64 -13.20 14.54
C PRO A 10 -32.28 -12.12 13.51
N ALA A 11 -32.35 -10.86 13.93
CA ALA A 11 -31.84 -9.75 13.12
C ALA A 11 -30.38 -10.04 12.72
N ARG A 12 -30.10 -9.96 11.42
CA ARG A 12 -28.73 -10.12 10.90
C ARG A 12 -27.89 -8.99 11.50
N ARG A 13 -26.91 -9.34 12.33
CA ARG A 13 -25.91 -8.37 12.81
C ARG A 13 -25.12 -7.89 11.58
N PRO A 14 -24.75 -6.60 11.50
CA PRO A 14 -23.82 -6.16 10.48
C PRO A 14 -22.58 -7.06 10.52
N LEU A 15 -22.17 -7.61 9.37
CA LEU A 15 -20.79 -8.08 9.28
C LEU A 15 -19.95 -6.84 9.55
N GLN A 16 -19.13 -6.87 10.60
CA GLN A 16 -17.99 -5.98 10.65
C GLN A 16 -17.12 -6.39 9.46
N ILE A 17 -17.28 -5.70 8.33
CA ILE A 17 -16.25 -5.75 7.29
C ILE A 17 -15.03 -5.18 8.00
N GLY A 18 -14.09 -6.05 8.35
CA GLY A 18 -12.81 -5.62 8.90
C GLY A 18 -12.23 -4.57 7.96
N THR A 19 -11.59 -3.54 8.52
CA THR A 19 -10.78 -2.65 7.70
C THR A 19 -9.77 -3.49 6.92
N ASP A 20 -9.50 -3.18 5.65
CA ASP A 20 -8.48 -3.90 4.88
C ASP A 20 -7.16 -3.99 5.67
N PRO A 21 -6.39 -5.10 5.56
CA PRO A 21 -5.09 -5.20 6.21
C PRO A 21 -4.19 -4.02 5.80
N LEU A 22 -3.51 -3.42 6.77
CA LEU A 22 -2.68 -2.23 6.56
C LEU A 22 -1.19 -2.60 6.52
N LEU A 23 -0.52 -2.29 5.41
CA LEU A 23 0.93 -2.33 5.26
C LEU A 23 1.47 -0.89 5.38
N GLN A 24 2.13 -0.59 6.48
CA GLN A 24 2.76 0.71 6.68
C GLN A 24 4.25 0.65 6.37
N TRP A 25 4.76 1.59 5.57
CA TRP A 25 6.20 1.77 5.44
C TRP A 25 6.79 2.29 6.75
N SER A 26 7.84 1.62 7.22
CA SER A 26 8.54 1.95 8.46
C SER A 26 10.05 1.94 8.24
N THR A 27 10.73 2.86 8.91
CA THR A 27 12.19 3.01 8.86
C THR A 27 12.70 3.51 10.21
N GLY A 28 13.91 3.09 10.59
CA GLY A 28 14.55 3.59 11.81
C GLY A 28 13.93 3.02 13.09
N LEU A 29 13.15 1.94 13.01
CA LEU A 29 12.49 1.33 14.18
C LEU A 29 13.40 0.28 14.82
N GLN A 30 13.50 0.31 16.14
CA GLN A 30 14.30 -0.66 16.89
C GLN A 30 13.52 -1.97 17.08
N THR A 31 14.09 -3.08 16.61
CA THR A 31 13.55 -4.42 16.87
C THR A 31 13.94 -4.90 18.26
N ARG A 32 13.25 -5.94 18.76
CA ARG A 32 13.62 -6.62 20.02
C ARG A 32 15.06 -7.13 20.01
N GLU A 33 15.57 -7.55 18.86
CA GLU A 33 16.95 -8.01 18.62
C GLU A 33 17.95 -6.86 18.46
N ARG A 34 17.52 -5.61 18.71
CA ARG A 34 18.33 -4.38 18.60
C ARG A 34 18.86 -4.12 17.19
N ARG A 35 18.10 -4.50 16.17
CA ARG A 35 18.35 -4.11 14.76
C ARG A 35 17.51 -2.90 14.40
N ILE A 36 17.93 -2.17 13.37
CA ILE A 36 17.13 -1.10 12.76
C ILE A 36 16.33 -1.71 11.62
N TYR A 37 15.01 -1.54 11.65
CA TYR A 37 14.10 -2.05 10.62
C TYR A 37 13.83 -0.99 9.53
N ALA A 38 13.80 -1.45 8.28
CA ALA A 38 13.32 -0.71 7.12
C ALA A 38 12.54 -1.64 6.19
N GLY A 39 11.27 -1.31 5.90
CA GLY A 39 10.38 -2.13 5.09
C GLY A 39 8.91 -1.88 5.40
N TRP A 40 8.04 -2.77 4.95
CA TRP A 40 6.62 -2.73 5.26
C TRP A 40 6.30 -3.54 6.52
N LEU A 41 5.42 -3.01 7.37
CA LEU A 41 4.89 -3.68 8.54
C LEU A 41 3.37 -3.82 8.43
N ALA A 42 2.86 -4.99 8.80
CA ALA A 42 1.45 -5.20 9.07
C ALA A 42 1.31 -5.85 10.46
N GLU A 43 0.44 -5.31 11.31
CA GLU A 43 0.26 -5.87 12.66
C GLU A 43 -0.33 -7.27 12.57
N ALA A 44 0.32 -8.24 13.22
CA ALA A 44 -0.11 -9.63 13.20
C ALA A 44 -1.26 -9.87 14.19
N GLY A 45 -2.19 -10.77 13.85
CA GLY A 45 -3.33 -11.13 14.70
C GLY A 45 -4.50 -10.16 14.62
N LYS A 46 -4.56 -9.33 13.57
CA LYS A 46 -5.69 -8.43 13.29
C LYS A 46 -6.69 -9.01 12.32
N HIS A 47 -6.25 -9.93 11.46
CA HIS A 47 -6.99 -10.37 10.29
C HIS A 47 -6.67 -11.83 10.03
N ASP A 48 -7.44 -12.76 10.60
CA ASP A 48 -7.16 -14.20 10.56
C ASP A 48 -6.82 -14.71 9.14
N GLU A 49 -7.64 -14.39 8.14
CA GLU A 49 -7.39 -14.82 6.74
C GLU A 49 -6.11 -14.23 6.14
N PHE A 50 -5.78 -12.99 6.49
CA PHE A 50 -4.55 -12.34 6.03
C PHE A 50 -3.34 -12.91 6.78
N ASP A 51 -3.45 -13.15 8.08
CA ASP A 51 -2.40 -13.76 8.91
C ASP A 51 -2.07 -15.19 8.42
N ASP A 52 -3.10 -15.97 8.08
CA ASP A 52 -2.94 -17.30 7.48
C ASP A 52 -2.23 -17.23 6.12
N ALA A 53 -2.63 -16.29 5.25
CA ALA A 53 -2.02 -16.08 3.95
C ALA A 53 -0.55 -15.61 4.06
N MET A 54 -0.26 -14.69 4.99
CA MET A 54 1.09 -14.21 5.27
C MET A 54 2.00 -15.33 5.78
N SER A 55 1.49 -16.18 6.67
CA SER A 55 2.19 -17.36 7.15
C SER A 55 2.46 -18.36 6.02
N ALA A 56 1.46 -18.63 5.18
CA ALA A 56 1.58 -19.56 4.05
C ALA A 56 2.57 -19.06 2.98
N ALA A 57 2.66 -17.74 2.79
CA ALA A 57 3.66 -17.10 1.92
C ALA A 57 5.07 -17.08 2.52
N GLY A 58 5.24 -17.51 3.78
CA GLY A 58 6.55 -17.59 4.43
C GLY A 58 7.12 -16.23 4.86
N PHE A 59 6.28 -15.20 5.00
CA PHE A 59 6.74 -13.92 5.54
C PHE A 59 7.17 -14.06 7.00
N ALA A 60 8.26 -13.40 7.37
CA ALA A 60 8.74 -13.41 8.74
C ALA A 60 7.89 -12.49 9.63
N GLN A 61 7.89 -12.76 10.93
CA GLN A 61 7.40 -11.82 11.93
C GLN A 61 8.56 -11.10 12.62
N VAL A 62 8.33 -9.86 13.02
CA VAL A 62 9.26 -9.03 13.79
C VAL A 62 8.53 -8.37 14.95
N THR A 63 9.16 -8.31 16.12
CA THR A 63 8.62 -7.56 17.26
C THR A 63 9.29 -6.20 17.35
N ILE A 64 8.47 -5.15 17.23
CA ILE A 64 8.91 -3.75 17.25
C ILE A 64 8.55 -3.11 18.59
N LYS A 65 9.48 -2.33 19.16
CA LYS A 65 9.21 -1.47 20.31
C LYS A 65 8.64 -0.13 19.83
N HIS A 66 7.42 0.19 20.24
CA HIS A 66 6.73 1.44 19.91
C HIS A 66 7.14 2.59 20.83
N GLY A 67 6.86 3.83 20.43
CA GLY A 67 7.20 5.04 21.19
C GLY A 67 6.59 5.08 22.60
N ASN A 68 5.43 4.43 22.79
CA ASN A 68 4.79 4.25 24.10
C ASN A 68 5.42 3.14 24.97
N GLY A 69 6.46 2.47 24.48
CA GLY A 69 7.18 1.40 25.17
C GLY A 69 6.61 -0.01 24.96
N ASN A 70 5.46 -0.15 24.29
CA ASN A 70 4.85 -1.45 24.01
C ASN A 70 5.61 -2.20 22.93
N PHE A 71 5.64 -3.52 23.05
CA PHE A 71 6.12 -4.41 22.02
C PHE A 71 4.94 -4.99 21.26
N VAL A 72 4.93 -4.82 19.94
CA VAL A 72 3.89 -5.34 19.06
C VAL A 72 4.57 -6.19 17.99
N THR A 73 3.97 -7.34 17.69
CA THR A 73 4.43 -8.23 16.63
C THR A 73 3.79 -7.85 15.30
N HIS A 74 4.62 -7.78 14.27
CA HIS A 74 4.24 -7.43 12.91
C HIS A 74 4.71 -8.51 11.95
N TRP A 75 4.00 -8.70 10.86
CA TRP A 75 4.57 -9.26 9.65
C TRP A 75 5.58 -8.28 9.04
N SER A 76 6.74 -8.81 8.72
CA SER A 76 7.87 -8.09 8.13
C SER A 76 7.95 -8.40 6.64
N ILE A 77 7.79 -7.39 5.82
CA ILE A 77 7.92 -7.51 4.36
C ILE A 77 8.97 -6.49 3.90
N GLU A 78 10.19 -6.96 3.64
CA GLU A 78 11.29 -6.09 3.22
C GLU A 78 10.99 -5.45 1.85
N THR A 79 10.58 -6.26 0.88
CA THR A 79 10.12 -5.79 -0.44
C THR A 79 8.74 -6.37 -0.71
N ALA A 80 7.75 -5.51 -0.92
CA ALA A 80 6.39 -5.92 -1.28
C ALA A 80 6.23 -5.86 -2.81
N THR A 81 5.79 -6.95 -3.43
CA THR A 81 5.52 -7.01 -4.87
C THR A 81 4.04 -6.72 -5.14
N LEU A 82 3.72 -5.50 -5.58
CA LEU A 82 2.37 -4.96 -5.49
C LEU A 82 1.70 -4.81 -6.86
N PHE A 83 0.49 -5.35 -7.03
CA PHE A 83 -0.43 -4.92 -8.08
C PHE A 83 -1.31 -3.79 -7.53
N VAL A 84 -0.95 -2.55 -7.85
CA VAL A 84 -1.62 -1.36 -7.31
C VAL A 84 -2.96 -1.15 -8.02
N LEU A 85 -4.02 -1.03 -7.23
CA LEU A 85 -5.39 -0.85 -7.73
C LEU A 85 -5.64 0.64 -7.98
N ALA A 86 -5.24 1.11 -9.16
CA ALA A 86 -5.38 2.52 -9.56
C ALA A 86 -5.52 2.64 -11.08
N ASP A 87 -6.14 3.73 -11.53
CA ASP A 87 -6.11 4.15 -12.94
C ASP A 87 -4.80 4.87 -13.29
N GLY A 88 -4.10 5.39 -12.28
CA GLY A 88 -2.81 6.04 -12.44
C GLY A 88 -2.33 6.72 -11.14
N VAL A 89 -1.19 7.39 -11.23
CA VAL A 89 -0.56 8.12 -10.13
C VAL A 89 -0.52 9.59 -10.48
N GLN A 90 -1.10 10.42 -9.61
CA GLN A 90 -0.98 11.87 -9.68
C GLN A 90 0.27 12.31 -8.91
N SER A 91 0.97 13.32 -9.42
CA SER A 91 2.02 14.00 -8.66
C SER A 91 1.43 14.77 -7.49
N ILE A 92 2.25 15.09 -6.47
CA ILE A 92 1.84 15.97 -5.36
C ILE A 92 1.37 17.33 -5.90
N GLY A 93 1.98 17.83 -6.97
CA GLY A 93 1.59 19.08 -7.63
C GLY A 93 0.16 19.03 -8.15
N GLU A 94 -0.20 17.97 -8.87
CA GLU A 94 -1.56 17.77 -9.38
C GLU A 94 -2.56 17.60 -8.24
N MET A 95 -2.26 16.77 -7.24
CA MET A 95 -3.17 16.49 -6.11
C MET A 95 -3.46 17.72 -5.23
N LYS A 96 -2.64 18.78 -5.31
CA LYS A 96 -2.91 20.07 -4.64
C LYS A 96 -3.98 20.90 -5.34
N HIS A 97 -4.27 20.62 -6.60
CA HIS A 97 -5.15 21.43 -7.45
C HIS A 97 -6.44 20.71 -7.85
N THR A 98 -6.65 19.49 -7.38
CA THR A 98 -7.87 18.73 -7.58
C THR A 98 -8.20 17.90 -6.34
N THR A 99 -9.48 17.67 -6.10
CA THR A 99 -9.96 16.68 -5.12
C THR A 99 -10.13 15.30 -5.74
N GLU A 100 -10.11 15.21 -7.07
CA GLU A 100 -10.22 13.92 -7.77
C GLU A 100 -8.97 13.08 -7.57
N ARG A 101 -9.20 11.77 -7.39
CA ARG A 101 -8.17 10.75 -7.18
C ARG A 101 -8.37 9.58 -8.12
N HIS A 102 -7.25 9.02 -8.60
CA HIS A 102 -7.21 7.90 -9.55
C HIS A 102 -6.99 6.54 -8.86
N GLY A 103 -7.44 6.36 -7.61
CA GLY A 103 -7.24 5.13 -6.83
C GLY A 103 -6.18 5.23 -5.73
N ILE A 104 -5.45 6.35 -5.67
CA ILE A 104 -4.49 6.66 -4.60
C ILE A 104 -5.03 7.82 -3.78
N ALA A 105 -5.23 7.60 -2.49
CA ALA A 105 -5.66 8.63 -1.56
C ALA A 105 -4.47 9.44 -1.04
N PHE A 106 -4.63 10.76 -0.98
CA PHE A 106 -3.61 11.68 -0.49
C PHE A 106 -4.25 12.92 0.12
N GLY A 107 -3.74 13.33 1.27
CA GLY A 107 -4.14 14.56 1.93
C GLY A 107 -3.14 14.98 3.01
N TRP A 108 -3.38 16.16 3.57
CA TRP A 108 -2.65 16.68 4.73
C TRP A 108 -3.57 16.70 5.92
N ARG A 109 -3.10 16.14 7.04
CA ARG A 109 -3.81 16.22 8.32
C ARG A 109 -3.03 17.05 9.32
N THR A 110 -3.77 17.71 10.20
CA THR A 110 -3.19 18.37 11.38
C THR A 110 -3.04 17.33 12.49
N ILE A 111 -1.83 17.12 12.99
CA ILE A 111 -1.55 16.26 14.15
C ILE A 111 -1.43 17.10 15.44
N GLU A 112 -1.29 16.43 16.58
CA GLU A 112 -1.09 17.10 17.87
C GLU A 112 0.06 18.11 17.80
N GLY A 113 -0.13 19.29 18.41
CA GLY A 113 0.80 20.40 18.30
C GLY A 113 0.66 21.25 17.02
N GLY A 114 -0.38 21.04 16.21
CA GLY A 114 -0.71 21.86 15.04
C GLY A 114 0.17 21.61 13.82
N ARG A 115 1.05 20.61 13.89
CA ARG A 115 1.94 20.23 12.78
C ARG A 115 1.14 19.59 11.65
N GLN A 116 1.52 19.89 10.41
CA GLN A 116 0.96 19.24 9.23
C GLN A 116 1.72 17.94 8.92
N GLN A 117 0.98 16.88 8.61
CA GLN A 117 1.50 15.59 8.17
C GLN A 117 0.79 15.15 6.90
N SER A 118 1.55 14.92 5.83
CA SER A 118 1.02 14.27 4.63
C SER A 118 0.76 12.79 4.91
N VAL A 119 -0.31 12.25 4.33
CA VAL A 119 -0.64 10.83 4.38
C VAL A 119 -0.98 10.38 2.97
N LEU A 120 -0.38 9.26 2.56
CA LEU A 120 -0.72 8.56 1.34
C LEU A 120 -1.26 7.17 1.67
N ARG A 121 -2.32 6.76 0.97
CA ARG A 121 -2.85 5.40 1.01
C ARG A 121 -3.21 4.91 -0.38
N ALA A 122 -2.93 3.65 -0.67
CA ALA A 122 -3.38 3.00 -1.89
C ALA A 122 -3.82 1.58 -1.57
N ARG A 123 -4.81 1.06 -2.29
CA ARG A 123 -5.12 -0.36 -2.25
C ARG A 123 -4.27 -1.10 -3.27
N ALA A 124 -3.76 -2.26 -2.90
CA ALA A 124 -2.96 -3.10 -3.75
C ALA A 124 -3.18 -4.57 -3.40
N HIS A 125 -2.91 -5.46 -4.35
CA HIS A 125 -2.72 -6.88 -4.07
C HIS A 125 -1.24 -7.17 -3.87
N LEU A 126 -0.91 -7.91 -2.81
CA LEU A 126 0.43 -8.48 -2.64
C LEU A 126 0.52 -9.75 -3.49
N ARG A 127 1.41 -9.75 -4.49
CA ARG A 127 1.50 -10.83 -5.48
C ARG A 127 1.64 -12.20 -4.83
N GLU A 128 2.50 -12.30 -3.82
CA GLU A 128 2.80 -13.53 -3.09
C GLU A 128 1.54 -14.12 -2.45
N LEU A 129 0.57 -13.28 -2.05
CA LEU A 129 -0.70 -13.72 -1.47
C LEU A 129 -1.72 -14.10 -2.55
N VAL A 130 -1.77 -13.34 -3.66
CA VAL A 130 -2.63 -13.69 -4.81
C VAL A 130 -2.23 -15.04 -5.41
N GLU A 131 -0.93 -15.34 -5.45
CA GLU A 131 -0.41 -16.65 -5.87
C GLU A 131 -0.90 -17.82 -5.00
N LEU A 132 -1.27 -17.53 -3.74
CA LEU A 132 -1.87 -18.48 -2.79
C LEU A 132 -3.41 -18.43 -2.77
N GLY A 133 -4.03 -17.60 -3.61
CA GLY A 133 -5.48 -17.46 -3.72
C GLY A 133 -6.11 -16.45 -2.76
N PHE A 134 -5.31 -15.68 -2.02
CA PHE A 134 -5.82 -14.57 -1.22
C PHE A 134 -6.07 -13.35 -2.13
N ASN A 135 -7.34 -13.07 -2.39
CA ASN A 135 -7.79 -12.08 -3.39
C ASN A 135 -8.38 -10.80 -2.77
N LEU A 136 -8.11 -10.55 -1.48
CA LEU A 136 -8.53 -9.32 -0.82
C LEU A 136 -7.40 -8.27 -0.91
N PRO A 137 -7.72 -7.00 -1.21
CA PRO A 137 -6.71 -5.96 -1.27
C PRO A 137 -6.17 -5.65 0.14
N VAL A 138 -4.91 -5.24 0.18
CA VAL A 138 -4.31 -4.59 1.34
C VAL A 138 -4.20 -3.09 1.09
N VAL A 139 -4.20 -2.29 2.16
CA VAL A 139 -3.90 -0.86 2.07
C VAL A 139 -2.43 -0.65 2.37
N ILE A 140 -1.68 -0.08 1.43
CA ILE A 140 -0.32 0.41 1.69
C ILE A 140 -0.39 1.87 2.15
N THR A 141 0.48 2.27 3.07
CA THR A 141 0.55 3.66 3.54
C THR A 141 1.96 4.16 3.83
N ALA A 142 2.17 5.44 3.54
CA ALA A 142 3.33 6.21 3.98
C ALA A 142 2.86 7.58 4.53
N LYS A 143 3.67 8.18 5.40
CA LYS A 143 3.38 9.47 6.04
C LYS A 143 4.56 10.42 5.92
N SER A 144 4.29 11.72 6.07
CA SER A 144 5.31 12.77 6.16
C SER A 144 6.26 12.75 4.94
N THR A 145 7.58 12.84 5.18
CA THR A 145 8.59 12.89 4.13
C THR A 145 8.58 11.67 3.21
N LEU A 146 8.05 10.53 3.65
CA LEU A 146 8.00 9.29 2.88
C LEU A 146 6.87 9.27 1.84
N THR A 147 5.88 10.17 1.93
CA THR A 147 4.79 10.21 0.93
C THR A 147 5.32 10.54 -0.45
N GLY A 148 6.30 11.45 -0.53
CA GLY A 148 6.96 11.80 -1.79
C GLY A 148 7.71 10.61 -2.39
N ASP A 149 8.45 9.87 -1.57
CA ASP A 149 9.20 8.69 -2.02
C ASP A 149 8.29 7.59 -2.54
N LEU A 150 7.18 7.33 -1.85
CA LEU A 150 6.22 6.33 -2.30
C LEU A 150 5.53 6.74 -3.62
N ILE A 151 5.19 8.01 -3.80
CA ILE A 151 4.68 8.51 -5.09
C ILE A 151 5.73 8.31 -6.19
N THR A 152 6.98 8.70 -5.95
CA THR A 152 8.08 8.52 -6.91
C THR A 152 8.27 7.04 -7.26
N ALA A 153 8.22 6.15 -6.28
CA ALA A 153 8.29 4.70 -6.51
C ALA A 153 7.12 4.22 -7.38
N LEU A 154 5.89 4.64 -7.11
CA LEU A 154 4.72 4.28 -7.90
C LEU A 154 4.78 4.83 -9.33
N MET A 155 5.28 6.05 -9.52
CA MET A 155 5.45 6.66 -10.85
C MET A 155 6.45 5.90 -11.74
N ARG A 156 7.41 5.15 -11.17
CA ARG A 156 8.32 4.28 -11.95
C ARG A 156 7.59 3.20 -12.76
N GLN A 157 6.33 2.92 -12.43
CA GLN A 157 5.50 2.02 -13.23
C GLN A 157 5.29 2.54 -14.65
N TYR A 158 5.26 3.86 -14.88
CA TYR A 158 5.10 4.39 -16.23
C TYR A 158 6.27 3.99 -17.13
N ASP A 159 7.50 3.92 -16.61
CA ASP A 159 8.65 3.40 -17.37
C ASP A 159 8.45 1.95 -17.80
N VAL A 160 7.78 1.14 -16.97
CA VAL A 160 7.47 -0.27 -17.25
C VAL A 160 6.42 -0.37 -18.35
N LEU A 161 5.34 0.41 -18.27
CA LEU A 161 4.27 0.44 -19.28
C LEU A 161 4.81 0.95 -20.63
N ASP A 162 5.65 1.99 -20.61
CA ASP A 162 6.33 2.52 -21.80
C ASP A 162 7.28 1.48 -22.41
N ALA A 163 8.04 0.76 -21.57
CA ALA A 163 8.93 -0.29 -22.03
C ALA A 163 8.18 -1.44 -22.72
N VAL A 164 6.99 -1.81 -22.24
CA VAL A 164 6.14 -2.82 -22.89
C VAL A 164 5.84 -2.42 -24.33
N ASP A 165 5.37 -1.18 -24.54
CA ASP A 165 5.04 -0.70 -25.88
C ASP A 165 6.29 -0.47 -26.75
N ALA A 166 7.41 -0.07 -26.16
CA ALA A 166 8.69 -0.01 -26.84
C ALA A 166 9.15 -1.39 -27.36
N PHE A 167 9.05 -2.44 -26.54
CA PHE A 167 9.38 -3.80 -26.97
C PHE A 167 8.41 -4.32 -28.02
N ARG A 168 7.12 -4.04 -27.91
CA ARG A 168 6.13 -4.39 -28.93
C ARG A 168 6.41 -3.72 -30.27
N LYS A 169 6.81 -2.44 -30.25
CA LYS A 169 7.24 -1.70 -31.45
C LYS A 169 8.44 -2.36 -32.12
N LEU A 170 9.45 -2.78 -31.35
CA LEU A 170 10.60 -3.53 -31.87
C LEU A 170 10.17 -4.87 -32.51
N ASP A 171 9.20 -5.54 -31.89
CA ASP A 171 8.62 -6.79 -32.39
C ASP A 171 7.55 -6.57 -33.49
N LYS A 172 7.40 -5.34 -34.02
CA LYS A 172 6.42 -4.93 -35.05
C LYS A 172 4.97 -5.25 -34.71
N ARG A 173 4.61 -5.15 -33.43
CA ARG A 173 3.24 -5.33 -32.92
C ARG A 173 2.61 -3.96 -32.59
N PRO A 174 1.28 -3.82 -32.70
CA PRO A 174 0.59 -2.59 -32.28
C PRO A 174 0.79 -2.34 -30.78
N PRO A 175 0.73 -1.08 -30.30
CA PRO A 175 0.82 -0.78 -28.87
C PRO A 175 -0.29 -1.48 -28.10
N LEU A 176 0.02 -1.91 -26.88
CA LEU A 176 -0.92 -2.55 -25.97
C LEU A 176 -1.62 -1.51 -25.07
N GLN A 177 -0.97 -0.40 -24.74
CA GLN A 177 -1.47 0.59 -23.77
C GLN A 177 -1.97 -0.06 -22.47
N PRO A 178 -1.08 -0.80 -21.77
CA PRO A 178 -1.51 -1.58 -20.62
C PRO A 178 -2.02 -0.71 -19.46
N PRO A 179 -3.04 -1.18 -18.72
CA PRO A 179 -3.52 -0.47 -17.53
C PRO A 179 -2.44 -0.44 -16.43
N PHE A 180 -2.58 0.49 -15.48
CA PHE A 180 -1.55 0.72 -14.45
C PHE A 180 -1.20 -0.53 -13.64
N TYR A 181 -2.20 -1.39 -13.36
CA TYR A 181 -2.03 -2.63 -12.60
C TYR A 181 -1.41 -3.79 -13.42
N ALA A 182 -1.14 -3.63 -14.72
CA ALA A 182 -0.75 -4.75 -15.61
C ALA A 182 0.59 -5.41 -15.24
N CYS A 183 1.44 -4.72 -14.48
CA CYS A 183 2.69 -5.25 -13.98
C CYS A 183 2.78 -4.98 -12.48
N SER A 184 3.27 -5.94 -11.70
CA SER A 184 3.52 -5.71 -10.28
C SER A 184 4.74 -4.81 -10.06
N ILE A 185 4.69 -3.95 -9.06
CA ILE A 185 5.77 -3.05 -8.65
C ILE A 185 6.40 -3.61 -7.38
N PRO A 186 7.64 -4.13 -7.41
CA PRO A 186 8.37 -4.44 -6.20
C PRO A 186 8.82 -3.14 -5.52
N ILE A 187 8.36 -2.86 -4.30
CA ILE A 187 8.75 -1.69 -3.52
C ILE A 187 9.43 -2.14 -2.23
N GLY A 188 10.68 -1.73 -2.06
CA GLY A 188 11.53 -2.12 -0.94
C GLY A 188 12.51 -1.01 -0.54
N PRO A 189 13.47 -1.29 0.37
CA PRO A 189 14.29 -0.26 1.00
C PRO A 189 15.27 0.37 0.00
N GLY A 190 15.32 1.70 -0.05
CA GLY A 190 16.34 2.46 -0.80
C GLY A 190 17.67 2.58 -0.06
N GLU A 191 18.54 3.45 -0.57
CA GLU A 191 19.74 3.87 0.17
C GLU A 191 19.34 4.77 1.36
N GLU A 192 20.09 4.68 2.44
CA GLU A 192 19.87 5.52 3.61
C GLU A 192 20.18 6.99 3.29
N VAL A 193 19.28 7.88 3.69
CA VAL A 193 19.40 9.32 3.46
C VAL A 193 19.12 10.08 4.75
N ALA A 194 19.89 11.14 4.99
CA ALA A 194 19.61 12.06 6.09
C ALA A 194 18.46 13.01 5.68
N ARG A 195 17.38 13.04 6.46
CA ARG A 195 16.27 13.99 6.27
C ARG A 195 15.95 14.78 7.52
N GLY A 196 15.66 16.06 7.32
CA GLY A 196 15.28 16.99 8.38
C GLY A 196 15.52 18.43 7.95
N SER A 197 15.11 19.38 8.79
CA SER A 197 15.30 20.81 8.57
C SER A 197 15.82 21.47 9.86
N GLY A 198 16.46 22.64 9.74
CA GLY A 198 16.89 23.41 10.90
C GLY A 198 17.99 22.76 11.75
N GLY A 199 18.84 21.91 11.17
CA GLY A 199 19.98 21.30 11.86
C GLY A 199 19.68 20.00 12.62
N GLN A 200 18.43 19.53 12.62
CA GLN A 200 18.07 18.20 13.13
C GLN A 200 17.75 17.27 11.96
N THR A 201 18.65 16.34 11.66
CA THR A 201 18.45 15.30 10.64
C THR A 201 18.30 13.93 11.28
N LYS A 202 17.46 13.08 10.68
CA LYS A 202 17.33 11.66 11.00
C LYS A 202 17.68 10.84 9.77
N GLU A 203 18.43 9.77 9.96
CA GLU A 203 18.67 8.77 8.93
C GLU A 203 17.38 7.98 8.67
N ILE A 204 16.97 7.94 7.41
CA ILE A 204 15.80 7.20 6.96
C ILE A 204 16.14 6.37 5.73
N THR A 205 15.45 5.24 5.60
CA THR A 205 15.45 4.38 4.43
C THR A 205 14.13 4.59 3.69
N PRO A 206 14.12 5.28 2.53
CA PRO A 206 12.89 5.56 1.79
C PRO A 206 12.41 4.30 1.04
N PRO A 207 11.10 4.17 0.77
CA PRO A 207 10.62 3.17 -0.18
C PRO A 207 11.06 3.53 -1.59
N VAL A 208 11.60 2.56 -2.32
CA VAL A 208 11.96 2.72 -3.73
C VAL A 208 11.43 1.55 -4.55
N ALA A 209 11.02 1.83 -5.79
CA ALA A 209 10.68 0.77 -6.72
C ALA A 209 11.95 0.03 -7.16
N LYS A 210 11.96 -1.29 -7.03
CA LYS A 210 13.03 -2.20 -7.46
C LYS A 210 12.86 -2.57 -8.94
N ILE A 211 12.66 -1.54 -9.77
CA ILE A 211 12.53 -1.66 -11.23
C ILE A 211 13.90 -1.38 -11.87
N PRO A 212 14.43 -2.27 -12.71
CA PRO A 212 15.71 -2.05 -13.38
C PRO A 212 15.67 -0.84 -14.32
N ALA A 213 16.82 -0.17 -14.47
CA ALA A 213 17.00 0.93 -15.42
C ALA A 213 18.20 0.60 -16.33
N PRO A 214 17.99 0.32 -17.63
CA PRO A 214 16.69 0.29 -18.34
C PRO A 214 15.81 -0.91 -17.93
N VAL A 215 14.49 -0.78 -18.15
CA VAL A 215 13.54 -1.88 -17.94
C VAL A 215 13.85 -3.03 -18.91
N THR A 216 13.85 -4.27 -18.41
CA THR A 216 14.23 -5.46 -19.18
C THR A 216 13.03 -6.34 -19.52
N LYS A 217 13.12 -7.13 -20.61
CA LYS A 217 12.10 -8.15 -20.95
C LYS A 217 11.93 -9.19 -19.83
N ASP A 218 13.00 -9.50 -19.09
CA ASP A 218 12.93 -10.47 -17.98
C ASP A 218 12.17 -9.92 -16.78
N HIS A 219 12.35 -8.63 -16.45
CA HIS A 219 11.54 -7.97 -15.44
C HIS A 219 10.05 -8.00 -15.83
N LEU A 220 9.73 -7.67 -17.09
CA LEU A 220 8.34 -7.74 -17.57
C LEU A 220 7.78 -9.15 -17.43
N ARG A 221 8.49 -10.19 -17.90
CA ARG A 221 8.02 -11.59 -17.77
C ARG A 221 7.82 -12.00 -16.31
N ALA A 222 8.71 -11.56 -15.43
CA ALA A 222 8.63 -11.91 -14.02
C ALA A 222 7.43 -11.25 -13.33
N HIS A 223 7.09 -10.00 -13.70
CA HIS A 223 6.12 -9.18 -12.95
C HIS A 223 4.78 -8.95 -13.65
N TRP A 224 4.65 -9.36 -14.92
CA TRP A 224 3.40 -9.24 -15.68
C TRP A 224 2.27 -9.99 -14.99
N ILE A 225 1.09 -9.35 -14.96
CA ILE A 225 -0.12 -9.95 -14.40
C ILE A 225 -0.50 -11.24 -15.15
N ARG A 226 -0.94 -12.25 -14.40
CA ARG A 226 -1.46 -13.48 -15.00
C ARG A 226 -2.91 -13.29 -15.47
N PRO A 227 -3.33 -13.88 -16.60
CA PRO A 227 -4.68 -13.69 -17.16
C PRO A 227 -5.81 -13.97 -16.17
N GLU A 228 -5.66 -14.98 -15.32
CA GLU A 228 -6.65 -15.39 -14.32
C GLU A 228 -6.89 -14.35 -13.22
N TRP A 229 -5.95 -13.41 -13.00
CA TRP A 229 -6.08 -12.37 -11.97
C TRP A 229 -6.72 -11.08 -12.49
N VAL A 230 -6.72 -10.87 -13.82
CA VAL A 230 -7.18 -9.62 -14.44
C VAL A 230 -8.62 -9.30 -14.03
N ALA A 231 -9.53 -10.25 -14.19
CA ALA A 231 -10.95 -10.04 -13.90
C ALA A 231 -11.20 -9.70 -12.42
N ALA A 232 -10.47 -10.33 -11.49
CA ALA A 232 -10.59 -10.07 -10.06
C ALA A 232 -10.08 -8.68 -9.68
N ILE A 233 -9.01 -8.22 -10.32
CA ILE A 233 -8.44 -6.88 -10.11
C ILE A 233 -9.32 -5.80 -10.73
N GLU A 234 -9.74 -5.95 -11.99
CA GLU A 234 -10.54 -4.94 -12.71
C GLU A 234 -11.87 -4.64 -12.03
N GLN A 235 -12.54 -5.65 -11.47
CA GLN A 235 -13.81 -5.48 -10.76
C GLN A 235 -13.70 -4.55 -9.53
N GLN A 236 -12.50 -4.37 -8.99
CA GLN A 236 -12.25 -3.55 -7.81
C GLN A 236 -11.92 -2.09 -8.17
N ILE A 237 -11.38 -1.81 -9.37
CA ILE A 237 -10.80 -0.50 -9.73
C ILE A 237 -11.78 0.65 -9.52
N ALA A 238 -13.01 0.55 -10.03
CA ALA A 238 -14.00 1.63 -9.91
C ALA A 238 -14.43 1.89 -8.45
N GLU A 239 -14.40 0.87 -7.58
CA GLU A 239 -14.64 1.03 -6.15
C GLU A 239 -13.42 1.66 -5.46
N VAL A 240 -12.20 1.24 -5.80
CA VAL A 240 -10.97 1.80 -5.25
C VAL A 240 -10.80 3.28 -5.62
N VAL A 241 -11.14 3.67 -6.85
CA VAL A 241 -11.15 5.08 -7.28
C VAL A 241 -12.09 5.89 -6.38
N ARG A 242 -13.34 5.46 -6.20
CA ARG A 242 -14.29 6.13 -5.30
C ARG A 242 -13.80 6.16 -3.85
N TRP A 243 -13.26 5.04 -3.36
CA TRP A 243 -12.65 4.94 -2.03
C TRP A 243 -11.53 5.97 -1.85
N SER A 244 -10.67 6.15 -2.86
CA SER A 244 -9.52 7.05 -2.75
C SER A 244 -9.90 8.53 -2.61
N ASN A 245 -11.01 8.92 -3.23
CA ASN A 245 -11.60 10.26 -3.08
C ASN A 245 -12.11 10.46 -1.64
N VAL A 246 -12.95 9.52 -1.16
CA VAL A 246 -13.51 9.57 0.20
C VAL A 246 -12.42 9.55 1.27
N VAL A 247 -11.39 8.71 1.11
CA VAL A 247 -10.29 8.63 2.07
C VAL A 247 -9.44 9.91 2.05
N SER A 248 -9.25 10.54 0.90
CA SER A 248 -8.55 11.83 0.83
C SER A 248 -9.28 12.91 1.63
N GLU A 249 -10.60 13.01 1.49
CA GLU A 249 -11.44 13.93 2.28
C GLU A 249 -11.35 13.63 3.78
N GLN A 250 -11.35 12.35 4.16
CA GLN A 250 -11.23 11.94 5.57
C GLN A 250 -9.87 12.26 6.18
N ILE A 251 -8.79 12.18 5.38
CA ILE A 251 -7.45 12.57 5.80
C ILE A 251 -7.45 14.08 6.11
N GLU A 252 -7.96 14.90 5.18
CA GLU A 252 -8.00 16.35 5.33
C GLU A 252 -8.87 16.81 6.50
N ALA A 253 -10.02 16.16 6.70
CA ALA A 253 -10.90 16.43 7.83
C ALA A 253 -10.31 15.99 9.18
N GLY A 254 -9.18 15.27 9.21
CA GLY A 254 -8.65 14.65 10.42
C GLY A 254 -9.54 13.55 10.99
N ALA A 255 -10.56 13.11 10.25
CA ALA A 255 -11.53 12.10 10.65
C ALA A 255 -10.99 10.66 10.52
N MET A 256 -9.87 10.50 9.80
CA MET A 256 -9.22 9.21 9.65
C MET A 256 -8.60 8.75 10.97
N ARG A 257 -9.25 7.79 11.63
CA ARG A 257 -8.70 7.05 12.77
C ARG A 257 -7.45 6.31 12.32
N GLU A 258 -6.40 6.34 13.13
CA GLU A 258 -5.21 5.53 12.87
C GLU A 258 -5.58 4.06 13.01
N ALA A 259 -5.74 3.38 11.87
CA ALA A 259 -5.56 1.93 11.85
C ALA A 259 -4.06 1.69 12.05
N GLY A 260 -3.68 1.05 13.16
CA GLY A 260 -2.29 0.85 13.57
C GLY A 260 -1.75 1.99 14.44
N THR A 261 -1.04 1.62 15.51
CA THR A 261 -0.38 2.56 16.43
C THR A 261 0.51 3.52 15.64
N SER A 262 0.40 4.83 15.87
CA SER A 262 1.37 5.80 15.33
C SER A 262 2.78 5.43 15.81
N TYR A 263 3.69 5.22 14.87
CA TYR A 263 5.09 4.88 15.12
C TYR A 263 5.93 6.17 15.14
N GLU A 264 5.59 7.10 16.05
CA GLU A 264 6.45 8.27 16.34
C GLU A 264 7.27 8.03 17.61
#